data_AF-A0A847W065-F1
#
_entry.id   AF-A0A847W065-F1
#
_cell.length_a   1.000
_cell.length_b   1.000
_cell.length_c   1.000
_cell.angle_alpha   90.00
_cell.angle_beta   90.00
_cell.angle_gamma   90.00
#
_symmetry.space_group_name_H-M   'P 1'
#
loop_
_entity.id
_entity.type
_entity.pdbx_description
1 polymer ?
#
loop_
_entity_poly.entity_id
_entity_poly.type
_entity_poly.pdbx_seq_one_letter_code
_entity_poly.pdbx_strand_id
1 'polypeptide(L)'
;DLDIIIEMSYFYEVDISELLDGERKNEKMDKKTEETVLKVADYTAEDKEKLLKALHIYSLIGFISMAIFAVLEFSGATARELWDRVASFALGLATSMFAVGLLFTSTYIFKVRAFKKRLTNRR
;
A
#
# COMPACT_ATOMS: atom_id res chain seq x y z
N ASP A 1 -14.47 -0.90 6.16
CA ASP A 1 -15.20 -2.17 6.39
C ASP A 1 -15.28 -2.55 7.85
N LEU A 2 -14.16 -2.59 8.59
CA LEU A 2 -14.23 -2.80 10.04
C LEU A 2 -15.02 -1.68 10.75
N ASP A 3 -14.88 -0.43 10.28
CA ASP A 3 -15.58 0.74 10.83
C ASP A 3 -17.11 0.58 10.82
N ILE A 4 -17.67 0.02 9.74
CA ILE A 4 -19.11 -0.27 9.64
C ILE A 4 -19.54 -1.33 10.65
N ILE A 5 -18.70 -2.35 10.89
CA ILE A 5 -18.99 -3.41 11.86
C ILE A 5 -18.97 -2.84 13.28
N ILE A 6 -18.03 -1.94 13.58
CA ILE A 6 -17.97 -1.20 14.85
C ILE A 6 -19.21 -0.31 15.01
N GLU A 7 -19.63 0.39 13.96
CA GLU A 7 -20.84 1.22 14.01
C GLU A 7 -22.10 0.37 14.25
N MET A 8 -22.20 -0.80 13.61
CA MET A 8 -23.28 -1.76 13.81
C MET A 8 -23.27 -2.38 15.22
N SER A 9 -22.10 -2.67 15.80
CA SER A 9 -22.01 -3.21 17.16
C SER A 9 -22.52 -2.21 18.18
N TYR A 10 -22.20 -0.92 18.01
CA TYR A 10 -22.75 0.15 18.85
C TYR A 10 -24.24 0.35 18.65
N PHE A 11 -24.74 0.27 17.41
CA PHE A 11 -26.16 0.46 17.12
C PHE A 11 -27.05 -0.64 17.71
N TYR A 12 -26.59 -1.90 17.67
CA TYR A 12 -27.33 -3.05 18.17
C TYR A 12 -26.92 -3.48 19.59
N GLU A 13 -25.96 -2.81 20.21
CA GLU A 13 -25.39 -3.14 21.52
C GLU A 13 -24.90 -4.61 21.63
N VAL A 14 -24.37 -5.15 20.53
CA VAL A 14 -23.85 -6.52 20.44
C VAL A 14 -22.32 -6.53 20.41
N ASP A 15 -21.70 -7.62 20.85
CA ASP A 15 -20.24 -7.72 20.78
C ASP A 15 -19.76 -7.77 19.32
N ILE A 16 -18.65 -7.09 19.02
CA ILE A 16 -18.07 -7.09 17.66
C ILE A 16 -17.74 -8.53 17.22
N SER A 17 -17.36 -9.41 18.13
CA SER A 17 -17.10 -10.83 17.82
C SER A 17 -18.37 -11.57 17.44
N GLU A 18 -19.54 -11.21 17.97
CA GLU A 18 -20.84 -11.77 17.58
C GLU A 18 -21.14 -11.43 16.12
N LEU A 19 -20.89 -10.18 15.71
CA LEU A 19 -21.06 -9.72 14.33
C LEU A 19 -20.06 -10.37 13.36
N LEU A 20 -18.83 -10.64 13.81
CA LEU A 20 -17.79 -11.27 12.99
C LEU A 20 -18.00 -12.79 12.86
N ASP A 21 -18.39 -13.46 13.93
CA ASP A 21 -18.59 -14.92 13.96
C ASP A 21 -19.96 -15.33 13.40
N GLY A 22 -20.94 -14.42 13.39
CA GLY A 22 -22.31 -14.69 12.95
C GLY A 22 -23.11 -15.63 13.87
N GLU A 23 -22.55 -15.97 15.03
CA GLU A 23 -23.18 -16.80 16.05
C GLU A 23 -23.70 -15.96 17.20
N ARG A 24 -24.93 -16.22 17.65
CA ARG A 24 -25.53 -15.56 18.81
C ARG A 24 -24.78 -15.94 20.09
N LYS A 25 -23.97 -15.02 20.61
CA LYS A 25 -23.39 -15.12 21.96
C LYS A 25 -24.26 -14.32 22.91
N ASN A 26 -24.65 -14.92 24.03
CA ASN A 26 -25.48 -14.24 25.05
C ASN A 26 -24.61 -13.47 26.07
N GLU A 27 -23.35 -13.21 25.72
CA GLU A 27 -22.40 -12.46 26.54
C GLU A 27 -22.58 -10.96 26.30
N LYS A 28 -22.46 -10.18 27.36
CA LYS A 28 -22.42 -8.72 27.25
C LYS A 28 -21.14 -8.31 26.53
N MET A 29 -21.23 -7.24 25.74
CA MET A 29 -20.10 -6.61 25.04
C MET A 29 -18.89 -6.47 25.98
N ASP A 30 -17.79 -7.14 25.61
CA ASP A 30 -16.55 -7.06 26.36
C ASP A 30 -15.76 -5.84 25.90
N LYS A 31 -15.58 -4.86 26.80
CA LYS A 31 -14.84 -3.63 26.47
C LYS A 31 -13.40 -3.90 26.04
N LYS A 32 -12.81 -5.02 26.51
CA LYS A 32 -11.43 -5.37 26.19
C LYS A 32 -11.28 -5.92 24.77
N THR A 33 -12.23 -6.74 24.31
CA THR A 33 -12.25 -7.23 22.91
C THR A 33 -12.47 -6.06 21.98
N GLU A 34 -13.41 -5.17 22.31
CA GLU A 34 -13.69 -3.93 21.59
C GLU A 34 -12.45 -3.05 21.43
N GLU A 35 -11.79 -2.67 22.52
CA GLU A 35 -10.56 -1.87 22.50
C GLU A 35 -9.45 -2.51 21.66
N THR A 36 -9.34 -3.84 21.70
CA THR A 36 -8.33 -4.57 20.93
C THR A 36 -8.64 -4.51 19.44
N VAL A 37 -9.90 -4.70 19.05
CA VAL A 37 -10.34 -4.66 17.65
C VAL A 37 -10.19 -3.25 17.08
N LEU A 38 -10.61 -2.22 17.81
CA LEU A 38 -10.41 -0.81 17.45
C LEU A 38 -8.92 -0.49 17.24
N LYS A 39 -8.06 -0.90 18.19
CA LYS A 39 -6.62 -0.68 18.07
C LYS A 39 -6.00 -1.37 16.87
N VAL A 40 -6.46 -2.57 16.52
CA VAL A 40 -6.01 -3.29 15.32
C VAL A 40 -6.51 -2.61 14.04
N ALA A 41 -7.75 -2.09 14.05
CA ALA A 41 -8.33 -1.33 12.95
C ALA A 41 -7.49 -0.08 12.65
N ASP A 42 -7.26 0.74 13.67
CA ASP A 42 -6.48 1.98 13.60
C ASP A 42 -5.06 1.71 13.14
N TYR A 43 -4.40 0.70 13.73
CA TYR A 43 -3.05 0.31 13.34
C TYR A 43 -2.98 -0.11 11.86
N THR A 44 -3.97 -0.86 11.38
CA THR A 44 -4.04 -1.31 9.99
C THR A 44 -4.32 -0.15 9.03
N ALA A 45 -5.16 0.80 9.42
CA ALA A 45 -5.49 1.98 8.62
C ALA A 45 -4.26 2.88 8.43
N GLU A 46 -3.55 3.22 9.52
CA GLU A 46 -2.35 4.05 9.46
C GLU A 46 -1.23 3.41 8.62
N ASP A 47 -0.98 2.11 8.79
CA ASP A 47 0.07 1.42 8.06
C ASP A 47 -0.24 1.35 6.56
N LYS A 48 -1.51 1.14 6.20
CA LYS A 48 -1.97 1.20 4.80
C LYS A 48 -1.84 2.60 4.22
N GLU A 49 -2.18 3.64 4.98
CA GLU A 49 -2.09 5.03 4.50
C GLU A 49 -0.64 5.43 4.22
N LYS A 50 0.30 5.12 5.13
CA LYS A 50 1.74 5.37 4.95
C LYS A 50 2.27 4.63 3.71
N LEU A 51 1.80 3.40 3.50
CA LEU A 51 2.13 2.60 2.32
C LEU A 51 1.60 3.26 1.02
N LEU A 52 0.32 3.61 0.98
CA LEU A 52 -0.30 4.24 -0.18
C LEU A 52 0.35 5.58 -0.52
N LYS A 53 0.71 6.40 0.49
CA LYS A 53 1.45 7.66 0.28
C LYS A 53 2.81 7.43 -0.39
N ALA A 54 3.57 6.44 0.08
CA ALA A 54 4.86 6.11 -0.52
C ALA A 54 4.69 5.61 -1.96
N LEU A 55 3.72 4.71 -2.21
CA LEU A 55 3.40 4.23 -3.55
C LEU A 55 3.03 5.37 -4.49
N HIS A 56 2.24 6.34 -4.02
CA HIS A 56 1.82 7.48 -4.82
C HIS A 56 3.01 8.33 -5.27
N ILE A 57 3.99 8.56 -4.40
CA ILE A 57 5.22 9.28 -4.74
C ILE A 57 6.03 8.51 -5.80
N TYR A 58 6.22 7.20 -5.61
CA TYR A 58 6.93 6.37 -6.61
C TYR A 58 6.22 6.34 -7.96
N SER A 59 4.88 6.27 -7.94
CA SER A 59 4.06 6.32 -9.16
C SER A 59 4.20 7.66 -9.88
N LEU A 60 4.23 8.78 -9.14
CA LEU A 60 4.43 10.10 -9.73
C LEU A 60 5.82 10.24 -10.39
N ILE A 61 6.87 9.74 -9.74
CA ILE A 61 8.23 9.72 -10.31
C ILE A 61 8.27 8.89 -11.59
N GLY A 62 7.65 7.70 -11.58
CA GLY A 62 7.54 6.85 -12.76
C GLY A 62 6.80 7.54 -13.91
N PHE A 63 5.72 8.24 -13.61
CA PHE A 63 4.95 9.00 -14.59
C PHE A 63 5.76 10.14 -15.22
N ILE A 64 6.52 10.89 -14.41
CA ILE A 64 7.42 11.95 -14.90
C ILE A 64 8.52 11.36 -15.80
N SER A 65 9.14 10.25 -15.40
CA SER A 65 10.16 9.57 -16.21
C SER A 65 9.61 9.13 -17.57
N MET A 66 8.38 8.60 -17.60
CA MET A 66 7.71 8.19 -18.83
C MET A 66 7.37 9.39 -19.71
N ALA A 67 6.94 10.51 -19.13
CA ALA A 67 6.65 11.74 -19.87
C ALA A 67 7.91 12.31 -20.52
N ILE A 68 9.05 12.31 -19.83
CA ILE A 68 10.35 12.74 -20.39
C ILE A 68 10.74 11.86 -21.57
N PHE A 69 10.61 10.55 -21.43
CA PHE A 69 10.88 9.60 -22.52
C PHE A 69 9.99 9.89 -23.75
N ALA A 70 8.69 10.06 -23.55
CA ALA A 70 7.76 10.36 -24.64
C ALA A 70 8.10 11.67 -25.38
N VAL A 71 8.50 12.72 -24.65
CA VAL A 71 8.91 14.00 -25.25
C VAL A 71 10.21 13.86 -26.06
N LEU A 72 11.18 13.09 -25.56
CA LEU A 72 12.43 12.82 -26.27
C LEU A 72 12.21 12.03 -27.56
N GLU A 73 11.30 11.06 -27.53
CA GLU A 73 10.96 10.26 -28.70
C GLU A 73 10.18 11.07 -29.75
N PHE A 74 9.20 11.88 -29.30
CA PHE A 74 8.39 12.71 -30.21
C PHE A 74 9.19 13.86 -30.85
N SER A 75 10.19 14.40 -30.16
CA SER A 75 11.06 15.45 -30.69
C SER A 75 12.13 14.93 -31.67
N GLY A 76 12.24 13.61 -31.88
CA GLY A 76 13.23 13.00 -32.76
C GLY A 76 14.68 13.21 -32.30
N ALA A 77 14.88 13.64 -31.05
CA ALA A 77 16.20 13.92 -30.47
C ALA A 77 17.06 12.65 -30.30
N THR A 78 16.43 11.47 -30.33
CA THR A 78 17.06 10.14 -30.30
C THR A 78 17.97 9.85 -31.49
N ALA A 79 17.95 10.67 -32.55
CA ALA A 79 18.84 10.53 -33.72
C ALA A 79 20.35 10.74 -33.40
N ARG A 80 20.68 11.25 -32.21
CA ARG A 80 22.06 11.39 -31.72
C ARG A 80 22.33 10.32 -30.66
N GLU A 81 23.44 9.58 -30.78
CA GLU A 81 23.83 8.48 -29.86
C GLU A 81 23.75 8.82 -28.36
N LEU A 82 24.03 10.08 -27.99
CA LEU A 82 23.97 10.51 -26.58
C LEU A 82 22.54 10.56 -26.04
N TRP A 83 21.57 10.97 -26.86
CA TRP A 83 20.18 11.09 -26.43
C TRP A 83 19.46 9.75 -26.41
N ASP A 84 19.88 8.81 -27.27
CA ASP A 84 19.38 7.43 -27.26
C ASP A 84 19.75 6.67 -25.96
N ARG A 85 20.96 6.91 -25.43
CA ARG A 85 21.37 6.39 -24.11
C ARG A 85 20.54 6.94 -22.96
N VAL A 86 20.16 8.22 -23.03
CA VAL A 86 19.31 8.85 -22.02
C VAL A 86 17.87 8.32 -22.11
N ALA A 87 17.35 8.14 -23.32
CA ALA A 87 16.02 7.60 -23.55
C ALA A 87 15.91 6.14 -23.07
N SER A 88 16.87 5.28 -23.42
CA SER A 88 16.92 3.89 -22.95
C SER A 88 17.06 3.78 -21.42
N PHE A 89 17.82 4.67 -20.78
CA PHE A 89 17.91 4.75 -19.33
C PHE A 89 16.57 5.17 -18.70
N ALA A 90 15.89 6.18 -19.26
CA ALA A 90 14.58 6.63 -18.79
C ALA A 90 13.51 5.53 -18.91
N LEU A 91 13.55 4.72 -19.99
CA LEU A 91 12.68 3.57 -20.18
C LEU A 91 12.97 2.45 -19.17
N GLY A 92 14.25 2.19 -18.88
CA GLY A 92 14.67 1.27 -17.80
C GLY A 92 14.16 1.72 -16.42
N LEU A 93 14.21 3.02 -16.13
CA LEU A 93 13.64 3.56 -14.89
C LEU A 93 12.12 3.41 -14.85
N ALA A 94 11.41 3.73 -15.94
CA ALA A 94 9.95 3.59 -15.99
C ALA A 94 9.50 2.14 -15.79
N THR A 95 10.15 1.18 -16.47
CA THR A 95 9.85 -0.26 -16.33
C THR A 95 10.14 -0.77 -14.90
N SER A 96 11.21 -0.30 -14.27
CA SER A 96 11.50 -0.64 -12.87
C SER A 96 10.43 -0.12 -11.90
N MET A 97 9.91 1.09 -12.12
CA MET A 97 8.83 1.66 -11.31
C MET A 97 7.50 0.93 -11.49
N PHE A 98 7.19 0.47 -12.71
CA PHE A 98 6.05 -0.43 -12.94
C PHE A 98 6.20 -1.76 -12.20
N ALA A 99 7.40 -2.36 -12.21
CA ALA A 99 7.67 -3.58 -11.46
C ALA A 99 7.49 -3.37 -9.95
N VAL A 100 7.94 -2.24 -9.40
CA VAL A 100 7.70 -1.86 -8.00
C VAL A 100 6.20 -1.71 -7.71
N GLY A 101 5.43 -1.09 -8.60
CA GLY A 101 3.97 -0.97 -8.46
C GLY A 101 3.25 -2.33 -8.45
N LEU A 102 3.68 -3.27 -9.28
CA LEU A 102 3.17 -4.65 -9.29
C LEU A 102 3.51 -5.39 -8.00
N LEU A 103 4.74 -5.25 -7.51
CA LEU A 103 5.14 -5.82 -6.22
C LEU A 103 4.36 -5.21 -5.05
N PHE A 104 3.98 -3.94 -5.14
CA PHE A 104 3.21 -3.24 -4.13
C PHE A 104 1.75 -3.69 -4.06
N THR A 105 1.14 -3.91 -5.23
CA THR A 105 -0.22 -4.45 -5.33
C THR A 105 -0.27 -5.90 -4.87
N SER A 106 0.86 -6.61 -4.96
CA SER A 106 0.96 -7.98 -4.50
C SER A 106 1.21 -8.10 -2.99
N THR A 107 0.68 -9.16 -2.38
CA THR A 107 0.88 -9.50 -0.95
C THR A 107 2.35 -9.73 -0.58
N TYR A 108 3.25 -9.89 -1.55
CA TYR A 108 4.69 -10.04 -1.32
C TYR A 108 5.34 -8.82 -0.64
N ILE A 109 4.74 -7.62 -0.72
CA ILE A 109 5.32 -6.44 -0.08
C ILE A 109 5.42 -6.59 1.45
N PHE A 110 4.47 -7.30 2.07
CA PHE A 110 4.50 -7.60 3.50
C PHE A 110 5.69 -8.50 3.86
N LYS A 111 6.05 -9.46 3.01
CA LYS A 111 7.21 -10.35 3.22
C LYS A 111 8.53 -9.58 3.08
N VAL A 112 8.65 -8.71 2.08
CA VAL A 112 9.86 -7.89 1.87
C VAL A 112 10.06 -6.90 3.03
N ARG A 113 8.99 -6.27 3.52
CA ARG A 113 9.05 -5.40 4.71
C ARG A 113 9.40 -6.17 5.98
N ALA A 114 8.80 -7.35 6.19
CA ALA A 114 9.14 -8.19 7.34
C ALA A 114 10.64 -8.58 7.32
N PHE A 115 11.17 -8.88 6.14
CA PHE A 115 12.60 -9.14 5.95
C PHE A 115 13.47 -7.90 6.22
N LYS A 116 13.10 -6.73 5.68
CA LYS A 116 13.80 -5.47 5.93
C LYS A 116 13.81 -5.12 7.43
N LYS A 117 12.68 -5.26 8.12
CA LYS A 117 12.55 -5.01 9.57
C LYS A 117 13.45 -5.95 10.38
N ARG A 118 13.59 -7.22 9.97
CA ARG A 118 14.53 -8.18 10.57
C ARG A 118 16.00 -7.78 10.40
N LEU A 119 16.36 -7.15 9.28
CA LEU A 119 17.72 -6.66 9.02
C LEU A 119 18.03 -5.38 9.79
N THR A 120 17.06 -4.44 9.87
CA THR A 120 17.26 -3.17 10.57
C THR A 120 17.25 -3.34 12.10
N ASN A 121 16.50 -4.31 12.65
CA ASN A 121 16.44 -4.60 14.09
C ASN A 121 17.62 -5.44 14.61
N ARG A 122 18.68 -5.63 13.80
CA ARG A 122 19.95 -6.27 14.18
C ARG A 122 21.08 -5.25 14.43
N ARG A 123 20.74 -3.98 14.61
CA ARG A 123 21.68 -2.93 15.04
C ARG A 123 21.15 -2.23 16.28
#